data_AF-A0A7S2J1K1-F1
#
_entry.id   AF-A0A7S2J1K1-F1
#
_cell.length_a   1.000
_cell.length_b   1.000
_cell.length_c   1.000
_cell.angle_alpha   90.00
_cell.angle_beta   90.00
_cell.angle_gamma   90.00
#
_symmetry.space_group_name_H-M   'P 1'
#
loop_
_entity.id
_entity.type
_entity.pdbx_description
1 polymer ?
#
loop_
_entity_poly.entity_id
_entity_poly.type
_entity_poly.pdbx_seq_one_letter_code
_entity_poly.pdbx_strand_id
1 'polypeptide(L)'
;GYSFTCGITTDGKLHCFGEDWEGQCSRPPAVDGPWRSVSLGYHHACGVAADGKLRCWGYVSGQEASVPAVAGPWKAYSAGGYTQTCGIPADGDLHCWGPHSLWKGMPKGKGPWRTVAAGYYHTCGVNAEGALFCWGDGENVNDAGPWSAIDAGWYHTCGIRFDGELYCWGTNGRKAKHIPA
;
A
#
# COMPACT_ATOMS: atom_id res chain seq x y z
N GLY A 1 2.06 10.95 0.99
CA GLY A 1 2.43 10.35 2.28
C GLY A 1 1.87 11.21 3.37
N TYR A 2 2.42 11.14 4.58
CA TYR A 2 1.95 11.98 5.68
C TYR A 2 2.33 13.46 5.51
N SER A 3 3.63 13.77 5.58
CA SER A 3 4.16 15.13 5.49
C SER A 3 4.91 15.41 4.18
N PHE A 4 4.89 14.47 3.25
CA PHE A 4 5.56 14.59 1.96
C PHE A 4 4.71 14.01 0.83
N THR A 5 4.93 14.54 -0.36
CA THR A 5 4.29 14.13 -1.60
C THR A 5 5.34 13.82 -2.65
N CYS A 6 5.06 12.87 -3.52
CA CYS A 6 5.86 12.61 -4.70
C CYS A 6 4.96 12.47 -5.91
N GLY A 7 5.45 12.91 -7.06
CA GLY A 7 4.83 12.74 -8.36
C GLY A 7 5.82 12.20 -9.36
N ILE A 8 5.32 11.49 -10.36
CA ILE A 8 6.10 11.05 -11.51
C ILE A 8 5.60 11.84 -12.71
N THR A 9 6.52 12.53 -13.39
CA THR A 9 6.22 13.27 -14.62
C THR A 9 5.97 12.31 -15.78
N THR A 10 5.42 12.82 -16.89
CA THR A 10 5.15 12.00 -18.08
C THR A 10 6.40 11.42 -18.74
N ASP A 11 7.57 12.04 -18.53
CA ASP A 11 8.89 11.49 -18.91
C ASP A 11 9.49 10.55 -17.87
N GLY A 12 8.74 10.24 -16.80
CA GLY A 12 9.09 9.23 -15.80
C GLY A 12 10.08 9.68 -14.72
N LYS A 13 10.27 10.98 -14.53
CA LYS A 13 11.10 11.51 -13.44
C LYS A 13 10.30 11.60 -12.15
N LEU A 14 10.92 11.15 -11.06
CA LEU A 14 10.34 11.23 -9.71
C LEU A 14 10.71 12.57 -9.08
N HIS A 15 9.69 13.29 -8.61
CA HIS A 15 9.85 14.53 -7.85
C HIS A 15 9.13 14.40 -6.52
N CYS A 16 9.82 14.71 -5.42
CA CYS A 16 9.28 14.65 -4.08
C CYS A 16 9.44 16.01 -3.38
N PHE A 17 8.44 16.41 -2.60
CA PHE A 17 8.38 17.68 -1.87
C PHE A 17 7.77 17.48 -0.49
N GLY A 18 8.22 18.27 0.48
CA GLY A 18 7.73 18.24 1.86
C GLY A 18 8.84 17.88 2.84
N GLU A 19 8.47 17.18 3.91
CA GLU A 19 9.41 16.73 4.95
C GLU A 19 10.44 15.72 4.42
N ASP A 20 11.69 15.85 4.86
CA ASP A 20 12.82 15.05 4.35
C ASP A 20 13.84 14.67 5.44
N TRP A 21 13.39 14.53 6.69
CA TRP A 21 14.30 14.19 7.80
C TRP A 21 14.97 12.82 7.64
N GLU A 22 14.39 11.95 6.82
CA GLU A 22 14.80 10.55 6.64
C GLU A 22 15.26 10.26 5.20
N GLY A 23 15.41 11.31 4.38
CA GLY A 23 15.79 11.20 2.97
C GLY A 23 14.66 10.70 2.05
N GLN A 24 13.40 10.71 2.51
CA GLN A 24 12.24 10.29 1.73
C GLN A 24 11.98 11.15 0.48
N CYS A 25 12.52 12.38 0.43
CA CYS A 25 12.47 13.25 -0.75
C CYS A 25 13.81 13.35 -1.46
N SER A 26 14.93 13.50 -0.73
CA SER A 26 16.25 13.77 -1.34
C SER A 26 17.06 12.54 -1.72
N ARG A 27 16.68 11.35 -1.25
CA ARG A 27 17.44 10.11 -1.47
C ARG A 27 16.61 8.96 -2.07
N PRO A 28 15.88 9.16 -3.19
CA PRO A 28 15.35 8.02 -3.92
C PRO A 28 16.51 7.17 -4.49
N PRO A 29 16.37 5.83 -4.56
CA PRO A 29 17.40 4.97 -5.14
C PRO A 29 17.69 5.32 -6.60
N ALA A 30 18.96 5.18 -7.00
CA ALA A 30 19.31 5.28 -8.41
C ALA A 30 18.69 4.11 -9.19
N VAL A 31 18.11 4.41 -10.35
CA VAL A 31 17.47 3.45 -11.24
C VAL A 31 17.88 3.71 -12.68
N ASP A 32 18.00 2.64 -13.45
CA ASP A 32 18.19 2.73 -14.89
C ASP A 32 16.82 2.85 -15.58
N GLY A 33 16.49 4.07 -16.02
CA GLY A 33 15.24 4.38 -16.74
C GLY A 33 14.15 5.03 -15.87
N PRO A 34 12.94 5.20 -16.42
CA PRO A 34 11.87 5.96 -15.78
C PRO A 34 11.24 5.23 -14.59
N TRP A 35 10.80 5.99 -13.59
CA TRP A 35 9.83 5.52 -12.60
C TRP A 35 8.47 5.32 -13.26
N ARG A 36 7.75 4.27 -12.85
CA ARG A 36 6.40 3.95 -13.36
C ARG A 36 5.31 4.17 -12.33
N SER A 37 5.62 3.95 -11.06
CA SER A 37 4.68 4.16 -9.96
C SER A 37 5.43 4.45 -8.66
N VAL A 38 4.73 5.12 -7.74
CA VAL A 38 5.22 5.41 -6.40
C VAL A 38 4.04 5.33 -5.42
N SER A 39 4.29 4.80 -4.23
CA SER A 39 3.39 4.78 -3.07
C SER A 39 4.11 5.37 -1.87
N LEU A 40 3.38 6.10 -1.03
CA LEU A 40 3.97 6.91 0.03
C LEU A 40 3.37 6.53 1.40
N GLY A 41 4.23 6.13 2.32
CA GLY A 41 3.88 5.96 3.73
C GLY A 41 4.06 7.26 4.53
N TYR A 42 4.31 7.12 5.83
CA TYR A 42 4.50 8.26 6.74
C TYR A 42 5.90 8.88 6.59
N HIS A 43 6.95 8.06 6.68
CA HIS A 43 8.35 8.49 6.54
C HIS A 43 9.12 7.73 5.45
N HIS A 44 8.44 6.91 4.65
CA HIS A 44 9.05 6.13 3.58
C HIS A 44 8.21 6.18 2.30
N ALA A 45 8.86 5.88 1.19
CA ALA A 45 8.22 5.71 -0.10
C ALA A 45 8.70 4.41 -0.74
N CYS A 46 7.87 3.83 -1.58
CA CYS A 46 8.20 2.69 -2.40
C CYS A 46 7.80 2.96 -3.84
N GLY A 47 8.55 2.44 -4.81
CA GLY A 47 8.29 2.69 -6.22
C GLY A 47 8.79 1.55 -7.10
N VAL A 48 8.20 1.44 -8.29
CA VAL A 48 8.64 0.52 -9.35
C VAL A 48 9.17 1.33 -10.52
N ALA A 49 10.38 0.99 -10.97
CA ALA A 49 11.00 1.59 -12.15
C ALA A 49 10.77 0.74 -13.41
N ALA A 50 11.35 1.17 -14.53
CA ALA A 50 11.20 0.50 -15.83
C ALA A 50 11.66 -0.96 -15.84
N ASP A 51 12.61 -1.30 -14.96
CA ASP A 51 13.12 -2.65 -14.75
C ASP A 51 12.18 -3.58 -13.96
N GLY A 52 11.04 -3.07 -13.48
CA GLY A 52 10.01 -3.83 -12.78
C GLY A 52 10.35 -4.17 -11.32
N LYS A 53 11.49 -3.71 -10.80
CA LYS A 53 11.87 -3.97 -9.40
C LYS A 53 11.25 -2.92 -8.47
N LEU A 54 10.65 -3.41 -7.39
CA LEU A 54 10.17 -2.57 -6.29
C LEU A 54 11.34 -2.15 -5.40
N ARG A 55 11.41 -0.86 -5.09
CA ARG A 55 12.42 -0.27 -4.22
C ARG A 55 11.74 0.62 -3.19
N CYS A 56 12.20 0.58 -1.96
CA CYS A 56 11.70 1.43 -0.88
C CYS A 56 12.84 2.26 -0.26
N TRP A 57 12.55 3.50 0.10
CA TRP A 57 13.49 4.47 0.69
C TRP A 57 12.81 5.36 1.73
N GLY A 58 13.60 6.13 2.49
CA GLY A 58 13.17 6.91 3.67
C GLY A 58 13.54 6.21 4.99
N TYR A 59 12.69 6.35 6.02
CA TYR A 59 12.84 5.79 7.38
C TYR A 59 12.71 4.26 7.44
N VAL A 60 13.54 3.57 6.67
CA VAL A 60 13.70 2.12 6.77
C VAL A 60 15.19 1.89 6.85
N SER A 61 15.71 1.68 8.06
CA SER A 61 17.12 1.38 8.28
C SER A 61 17.52 0.13 7.49
N GLY A 62 18.47 0.27 6.56
CA GLY A 62 18.95 -0.84 5.71
C GLY A 62 18.15 -1.09 4.43
N GLN A 63 17.73 -0.02 3.75
CA GLN A 63 17.04 0.03 2.45
C GLN A 63 17.51 -1.07 1.47
N GLU A 64 16.55 -1.67 0.76
CA GLU A 64 16.62 -2.91 -0.06
C GLU A 64 16.45 -4.22 0.72
N ALA A 65 17.09 -4.42 1.87
CA ALA A 65 17.13 -5.73 2.54
C ALA A 65 15.78 -6.22 3.11
N SER A 66 14.81 -5.32 3.29
CA SER A 66 13.47 -5.68 3.77
C SER A 66 12.47 -5.94 2.65
N VAL A 67 12.75 -5.49 1.42
CA VAL A 67 11.92 -5.87 0.27
C VAL A 67 12.12 -7.35 0.06
N PRO A 68 11.06 -8.18 0.09
CA PRO A 68 11.21 -9.61 -0.10
C PRO A 68 11.95 -9.89 -1.41
N ALA A 69 12.90 -10.84 -1.37
CA ALA A 69 13.69 -11.27 -2.53
C ALA A 69 12.86 -12.08 -3.55
N VAL A 70 11.58 -11.73 -3.72
CA VAL A 70 10.72 -12.24 -4.78
C VAL A 70 11.01 -11.44 -6.05
N ALA A 71 11.33 -12.15 -7.13
CA ALA A 71 11.50 -11.54 -8.42
C ALA A 71 10.16 -10.95 -8.85
N GLY A 72 10.16 -9.66 -9.22
CA GLY A 72 9.01 -9.04 -9.86
C GLY A 72 8.61 -9.77 -11.16
N PRO A 73 7.53 -9.33 -11.82
CA PRO A 73 6.92 -8.01 -11.66
C PRO A 73 5.95 -7.92 -10.47
N TRP A 74 5.88 -6.74 -9.86
CA TRP A 74 4.90 -6.42 -8.82
C TRP A 74 3.62 -5.90 -9.46
N LYS A 75 2.48 -6.53 -9.16
CA LYS A 75 1.15 -6.14 -9.66
C LYS A 75 0.57 -4.96 -8.89
N ALA A 76 0.74 -4.97 -7.57
CA ALA A 76 0.26 -3.93 -6.69
C ALA A 76 1.16 -3.84 -5.45
N TYR A 77 1.22 -2.68 -4.83
CA TYR A 77 1.88 -2.48 -3.55
C TYR A 77 1.36 -1.20 -2.91
N SER A 78 1.47 -1.13 -1.59
CA SER A 78 1.06 0.02 -0.81
C SER A 78 2.02 0.22 0.34
N ALA A 79 2.52 1.45 0.47
CA ALA A 79 3.28 1.94 1.59
C ALA A 79 2.33 2.69 2.53
N GLY A 80 2.30 2.28 3.80
CA GLY A 80 1.43 2.80 4.85
C GLY A 80 2.13 2.90 6.19
N GLY A 81 1.49 3.56 7.15
CA GLY A 81 2.01 3.75 8.50
C GLY A 81 3.45 4.28 8.55
N TYR A 82 4.13 4.04 9.67
CA TYR A 82 5.52 4.48 9.86
C TYR A 82 6.47 3.86 8.84
N THR A 83 6.38 2.55 8.64
CA THR A 83 7.30 1.77 7.79
C THR A 83 6.65 0.54 7.17
N GLN A 84 5.32 0.42 7.26
CA GLN A 84 4.63 -0.76 6.77
C GLN A 84 4.54 -0.70 5.24
N THR A 85 4.90 -1.81 4.61
CA THR A 85 4.69 -1.97 3.17
C THR A 85 4.11 -3.33 2.91
N CYS A 86 3.12 -3.39 2.03
CA CYS A 86 2.61 -4.65 1.50
C CYS A 86 2.67 -4.63 -0.03
N GLY A 87 2.90 -5.78 -0.64
CA GLY A 87 3.04 -5.93 -2.08
C GLY A 87 2.54 -7.29 -2.55
N ILE A 88 2.08 -7.28 -3.80
CA ILE A 88 1.52 -8.43 -4.51
C ILE A 88 2.37 -8.66 -5.76
N PRO A 89 3.15 -9.75 -5.84
CA PRO A 89 3.91 -10.14 -7.03
C PRO A 89 2.98 -10.69 -8.12
N ALA A 90 3.56 -11.10 -9.23
CA ALA A 90 2.83 -11.64 -10.37
C ALA A 90 2.03 -12.91 -10.06
N ASP A 91 2.46 -13.71 -9.09
CA ASP A 91 1.76 -14.91 -8.61
C ASP A 91 0.46 -14.61 -7.84
N GLY A 92 0.31 -13.37 -7.34
CA GLY A 92 -0.85 -12.96 -6.56
C GLY A 92 -0.71 -13.24 -5.06
N ASP A 93 0.46 -13.65 -4.58
CA ASP A 93 0.69 -13.78 -3.13
C ASP A 93 0.78 -12.39 -2.47
N LEU A 94 0.45 -12.31 -1.18
CA LEU A 94 0.55 -11.06 -0.42
C LEU A 94 1.74 -11.12 0.52
N HIS A 95 2.67 -10.19 0.35
CA HIS A 95 3.84 -10.04 1.20
C HIS A 95 3.76 -8.69 1.92
N CYS A 96 3.91 -8.69 3.24
CA CYS A 96 3.99 -7.47 4.04
C CYS A 96 5.30 -7.45 4.84
N TRP A 97 5.95 -6.30 4.89
CA TRP A 97 7.24 -6.11 5.56
C TRP A 97 7.36 -4.70 6.19
N GLY A 98 8.40 -4.54 7.03
CA GLY A 98 8.71 -3.32 7.76
C GLY A 98 8.87 -3.56 9.27
N PRO A 99 9.71 -2.80 9.99
CA PRO A 99 9.94 -3.00 11.42
C PRO A 99 8.71 -2.74 12.31
N HIS A 100 7.78 -1.88 11.86
CA HIS A 100 6.53 -1.57 12.58
C HIS A 100 5.31 -2.32 12.03
N SER A 101 5.53 -3.55 11.56
CA SER A 101 4.50 -4.27 10.82
C SER A 101 3.32 -4.76 11.65
N LEU A 102 2.12 -4.48 11.13
CA LEU A 102 0.83 -4.98 11.63
C LEU A 102 0.33 -6.21 10.85
N TRP A 103 1.23 -6.94 10.15
CA TRP A 103 0.85 -8.19 9.45
C TRP A 103 0.46 -9.33 10.41
N LYS A 104 0.58 -9.14 11.73
CA LYS A 104 -0.08 -10.02 12.71
C LYS A 104 -1.58 -9.98 12.47
N GLY A 105 -2.15 -11.11 12.04
CA GLY A 105 -3.56 -11.21 11.67
C GLY A 105 -3.84 -11.17 10.16
N MET A 106 -2.80 -11.08 9.32
CA MET A 106 -2.96 -11.20 7.87
C MET A 106 -3.69 -12.51 7.52
N PRO A 107 -4.79 -12.46 6.74
CA PRO A 107 -5.57 -13.66 6.42
C PRO A 107 -4.78 -14.67 5.59
N LYS A 108 -4.56 -15.86 6.15
CA LYS A 108 -3.90 -16.97 5.44
C LYS A 108 -4.88 -17.66 4.50
N GLY A 109 -4.42 -18.00 3.29
CA GLY A 109 -5.21 -18.76 2.31
C GLY A 109 -6.42 -18.00 1.75
N LYS A 110 -6.38 -16.66 1.75
CA LYS A 110 -7.44 -15.81 1.16
C LYS A 110 -7.05 -15.19 -0.18
N GLY A 111 -5.83 -15.44 -0.64
CA GLY A 111 -5.41 -15.11 -1.99
C GLY A 111 -6.03 -16.05 -3.04
N PRO A 112 -5.69 -15.85 -4.32
CA PRO A 112 -4.74 -14.84 -4.80
C PRO A 112 -5.27 -13.41 -4.62
N TRP A 113 -4.38 -12.49 -4.30
CA TRP A 113 -4.68 -11.08 -4.03
C TRP A 113 -4.60 -10.25 -5.30
N ARG A 114 -5.44 -9.21 -5.39
CA ARG A 114 -5.46 -8.28 -6.52
C ARG A 114 -5.00 -6.88 -6.12
N THR A 115 -5.48 -6.38 -4.98
CA THR A 115 -5.14 -5.04 -4.50
C THR A 115 -4.83 -5.09 -3.01
N VAL A 116 -4.00 -4.15 -2.56
CA VAL A 116 -3.69 -3.94 -1.14
C VAL A 116 -3.60 -2.45 -0.87
N ALA A 117 -4.13 -2.02 0.27
CA ALA A 117 -4.03 -0.66 0.77
C ALA A 117 -3.57 -0.71 2.23
N ALA A 118 -2.41 -0.12 2.51
CA ALA A 118 -1.82 -0.03 3.83
C ALA A 118 -2.16 1.33 4.45
N GLY A 119 -2.98 1.30 5.50
CA GLY A 119 -3.24 2.45 6.35
C GLY A 119 -2.13 2.66 7.38
N TYR A 120 -2.40 3.45 8.41
CA TYR A 120 -1.42 3.62 9.48
C TYR A 120 -1.43 2.46 10.48
N TYR A 121 -2.63 2.03 10.88
CA TYR A 121 -2.82 0.98 11.90
C TYR A 121 -3.46 -0.29 11.36
N HIS A 122 -3.74 -0.34 10.07
CA HIS A 122 -4.44 -1.44 9.44
C HIS A 122 -4.00 -1.61 8.00
N THR A 123 -4.37 -2.75 7.43
CA THR A 123 -4.20 -3.01 6.00
C THR A 123 -5.43 -3.72 5.51
N CYS A 124 -5.86 -3.34 4.32
CA CYS A 124 -6.95 -3.97 3.63
C CYS A 124 -6.43 -4.56 2.32
N GLY A 125 -7.01 -5.68 1.90
CA GLY A 125 -6.74 -6.33 0.63
C GLY A 125 -8.04 -6.79 -0.02
N VAL A 126 -8.07 -6.78 -1.35
CA VAL A 126 -9.14 -7.41 -2.12
C VAL A 126 -8.54 -8.55 -2.91
N ASN A 127 -9.15 -9.73 -2.80
CA ASN A 127 -8.70 -10.92 -3.50
C ASN A 127 -9.28 -11.01 -4.93
N ALA A 128 -8.90 -12.05 -5.68
CA ALA A 128 -9.33 -12.24 -7.06
C ALA A 128 -10.84 -12.44 -7.21
N GLU A 129 -11.51 -12.96 -6.18
CA GLU A 129 -12.96 -13.12 -6.12
C GLU A 129 -13.69 -11.81 -5.78
N GLY A 130 -12.95 -10.74 -5.44
CA GLY A 130 -13.53 -9.45 -5.04
C GLY A 130 -13.91 -9.37 -3.56
N ALA A 131 -13.52 -10.35 -2.74
CA ALA A 131 -13.73 -10.31 -1.30
C ALA A 131 -12.71 -9.37 -0.63
N LEU A 132 -13.20 -8.55 0.30
CA LEU A 132 -12.44 -7.59 1.09
C LEU A 132 -12.07 -8.20 2.44
N PHE A 133 -10.80 -8.05 2.79
CA PHE A 133 -10.27 -8.40 4.10
C PHE A 133 -9.46 -7.22 4.64
N CYS A 134 -9.79 -6.76 5.84
CA CYS A 134 -9.00 -5.80 6.60
C CYS A 134 -8.52 -6.44 7.89
N TRP A 135 -7.27 -6.14 8.25
CA TRP A 135 -6.63 -6.61 9.47
C TRP A 135 -5.76 -5.50 10.06
N GLY A 136 -5.53 -5.56 11.37
CA GLY A 136 -4.76 -4.56 12.11
C GLY A 136 -5.46 -4.15 13.41
N ASP A 137 -5.06 -3.02 13.96
CA ASP A 137 -5.60 -2.55 15.23
C ASP A 137 -7.04 -2.03 15.07
N GLY A 138 -7.99 -2.70 15.73
CA GLY A 138 -9.40 -2.31 15.73
C GLY A 138 -10.17 -2.56 14.43
N GLU A 139 -9.53 -3.07 13.37
CA GLU A 139 -10.15 -3.22 12.04
C GLU A 139 -10.09 -4.67 11.56
N ASN A 140 -11.20 -5.39 11.71
CA ASN A 140 -11.39 -6.78 11.28
C ASN A 140 -12.61 -6.88 10.36
N VAL A 141 -12.53 -6.24 9.18
CA VAL A 141 -13.61 -6.30 8.18
C VAL A 141 -13.37 -7.51 7.29
N ASN A 142 -14.38 -8.37 7.14
CA ASN A 142 -14.37 -9.48 6.19
C ASN A 142 -15.70 -9.44 5.43
N ASP A 143 -15.66 -9.05 4.17
CA ASP A 143 -16.83 -8.85 3.33
C ASP A 143 -16.64 -9.61 2.01
N ALA A 144 -17.63 -10.41 1.62
CA ALA A 144 -17.53 -11.26 0.42
C ALA A 144 -17.51 -10.46 -0.90
N GLY A 145 -17.80 -9.16 -0.86
CA GLY A 145 -17.75 -8.26 -2.00
C GLY A 145 -19.06 -8.19 -2.79
N PRO A 146 -19.01 -7.70 -4.05
CA PRO A 146 -17.81 -7.60 -4.87
C PRO A 146 -17.14 -6.21 -4.79
N TRP A 147 -15.91 -6.16 -4.29
CA TRP A 147 -15.07 -4.95 -4.23
C TRP A 147 -14.16 -4.87 -5.45
N SER A 148 -14.00 -3.66 -6.00
CA SER A 148 -13.15 -3.40 -7.17
C SER A 148 -11.81 -2.75 -6.78
N ALA A 149 -11.85 -1.79 -5.85
CA ALA A 149 -10.69 -1.06 -5.38
C ALA A 149 -10.88 -0.65 -3.92
N ILE A 150 -9.76 -0.42 -3.25
CA ILE A 150 -9.68 0.06 -1.87
C ILE A 150 -8.53 1.05 -1.73
N ASP A 151 -8.69 1.99 -0.81
CA ASP A 151 -7.66 2.90 -0.35
C ASP A 151 -7.76 3.06 1.16
N ALA A 152 -6.62 3.22 1.82
CA ALA A 152 -6.53 3.25 3.28
C ALA A 152 -5.82 4.51 3.74
N GLY A 153 -6.53 5.31 4.53
CA GLY A 153 -5.96 6.41 5.28
C GLY A 153 -5.42 5.94 6.63
N TRP A 154 -5.30 6.88 7.56
CA TRP A 154 -4.72 6.60 8.88
C TRP A 154 -5.54 5.65 9.74
N TYR A 155 -6.84 5.93 9.81
CA TYR A 155 -7.81 5.24 10.65
C TYR A 155 -9.15 5.05 9.90
N HIS A 156 -9.10 5.11 8.58
CA HIS A 156 -10.26 4.92 7.72
C HIS A 156 -9.85 4.19 6.46
N THR A 157 -10.82 3.52 5.88
CA THR A 157 -10.70 2.85 4.59
C THR A 157 -11.86 3.31 3.72
N CYS A 158 -11.57 3.53 2.45
CA CYS A 158 -12.58 3.73 1.43
C CYS A 158 -12.47 2.63 0.38
N GLY A 159 -13.59 2.19 -0.16
CA GLY A 159 -13.63 1.16 -1.19
C GLY A 159 -14.74 1.41 -2.20
N ILE A 160 -14.53 0.94 -3.42
CA ILE A 160 -15.50 1.03 -4.51
C ILE A 160 -15.93 -0.39 -4.88
N ARG A 161 -17.23 -0.66 -4.92
CA ARG A 161 -17.78 -1.93 -5.41
C ARG A 161 -17.85 -1.95 -6.94
N PHE A 162 -18.04 -3.12 -7.53
CA PHE A 162 -18.09 -3.26 -9.01
C PHE A 162 -19.27 -2.53 -9.67
N ASP A 163 -20.32 -2.21 -8.92
CA ASP A 163 -21.43 -1.36 -9.34
C ASP A 163 -21.10 0.14 -9.32
N GLY A 164 -19.90 0.51 -8.88
CA GLY A 164 -19.42 1.88 -8.78
C GLY A 164 -19.78 2.59 -7.47
N GLU A 165 -20.44 1.91 -6.53
CA GLU A 165 -20.77 2.51 -5.24
C GLU A 165 -19.53 2.66 -4.33
N LEU A 166 -19.36 3.84 -3.76
CA LEU A 166 -18.28 4.21 -2.83
C LEU A 166 -18.74 4.06 -1.38
N TYR A 167 -17.93 3.39 -0.59
CA TYR A 167 -18.10 3.19 0.85
C TYR A 167 -16.86 3.69 1.59
N CYS A 168 -17.04 4.35 2.72
CA CYS A 168 -15.92 4.71 3.61
C CYS A 168 -16.29 4.43 5.07
N TRP A 169 -15.38 3.79 5.80
CA TRP A 169 -15.55 3.40 7.20
C TRP A 169 -14.29 3.70 8.03
N GLY A 170 -14.41 3.69 9.36
CA GLY A 170 -13.34 4.05 10.31
C GLY A 170 -13.63 5.31 11.14
N THR A 171 -12.72 5.70 12.03
CA THR A 171 -12.97 6.67 13.12
C THR A 171 -13.20 8.12 12.67
N ASN A 172 -12.93 8.44 11.40
CA ASN A 172 -13.21 9.75 10.80
C ASN A 172 -14.18 9.71 9.61
N GLY A 173 -14.81 8.55 9.35
CA GLY A 173 -15.77 8.39 8.27
C GLY A 173 -17.08 9.12 8.58
N ARG A 174 -17.22 10.37 8.12
CA ARG A 174 -18.54 11.01 8.02
C ARG A 174 -19.42 10.11 7.15
N LYS A 175 -20.27 9.31 7.80
CA LYS A 175 -21.35 8.47 7.26
C LYS A 175 -21.41 8.42 5.72
N ALA A 176 -20.54 7.65 5.08
CA ALA A 176 -20.75 7.19 3.71
C ALA A 176 -21.07 5.70 3.80
N LYS A 177 -22.35 5.42 4.10
CA LYS A 177 -23.02 4.11 4.23
C LYS A 177 -22.17 3.03 4.94
N HIS A 178 -22.54 2.74 6.18
CA HIS A 178 -21.99 1.62 6.94
C HIS A 178 -21.94 0.35 6.07
N ILE A 179 -20.79 -0.30 5.97
CA ILE A 179 -20.72 -1.70 5.51
C ILE A 179 -21.50 -2.51 6.55
N PRO A 180 -22.68 -3.09 6.24
CA PRO A 180 -23.40 -3.90 7.21
C PRO A 180 -22.55 -5.13 7.54
N ALA A 181 -22.54 -5.49 8.82
CA ALA A 181 -22.00 -6.76 9.31
C ALA A 181 -22.68 -7.98 8.68
#